data_AF-B7IFC8-F1
#
_entry.id   AF-B7IFC8-F1
#
_cell.length_a   1.000
_cell.length_b   1.000
_cell.length_c   1.000
_cell.angle_alpha   90.00
_cell.angle_beta   90.00
_cell.angle_gamma   90.00
#
_symmetry.space_group_name_H-M   'P 1'
#
loop_
_entity.id
_entity.type
_entity.pdbx_description
1 polymer ?
#
loop_
_entity_poly.entity_id
_entity_poly.type
_entity_poly.pdbx_seq_one_letter_code
_entity_poly.pdbx_strand_id
1 'polypeptide(L)'
;MKSKAVVLILIFICIIGFSITKDEIITMSKEDPKEAWKLYLEYVLDYPTDTSLESMGKELKVKISLMNDPRLSFLIKQDIKELKNFLKNTTPSATEIEIIHQLFPQINELSKNTLEKPEYGTFLDNIIFLKITNPEIDEKISAQNLTNFFLKYPTMLTYDVINILSQKDFSKDLGYNILKYIVDNIENFEEVQYPILNRIVEFAEKIGGTFTSKYLSDLKKYVELSNSLNETSENIDINKAKLTIENLSIKKYNLSSKLENILNNTQKANIKDLSQKTSTSQNSSNNTNYIMILLLLLLAIIVVSFKLVRFYLFYILGLKKMAAKVYKKIVDKDPLNEEKHLKLAQLYEEAGMYDKALEEYNILKRIKI
;
A
#
# COMPACT_ATOMS: atom_id res chain seq x y z
N MET A 1 -60.01 44.70 -12.75
CA MET A 1 -59.86 43.23 -12.83
C MET A 1 -58.41 42.73 -12.85
N LYS A 2 -57.44 43.45 -13.43
CA LYS A 2 -56.04 42.98 -13.55
C LYS A 2 -55.26 42.82 -12.22
N SER A 3 -55.52 43.66 -11.21
CA SER A 3 -54.81 43.59 -9.90
C SER A 3 -55.21 42.35 -9.06
N LYS A 4 -56.48 41.93 -9.09
CA LYS A 4 -56.94 40.72 -8.35
C LYS A 4 -56.35 39.43 -8.93
N ALA A 5 -56.17 39.36 -10.25
CA ALA A 5 -55.54 38.23 -10.91
C ALA A 5 -54.04 38.12 -10.58
N VAL A 6 -53.32 39.25 -10.50
CA VAL A 6 -51.90 39.27 -10.12
C VAL A 6 -51.71 38.88 -8.64
N VAL A 7 -52.60 39.31 -7.74
CA VAL A 7 -52.58 38.89 -6.34
C VAL A 7 -52.93 37.41 -6.19
N LEU A 8 -53.90 36.89 -6.95
CA LEU A 8 -54.20 35.46 -6.99
C LEU A 8 -53.03 34.64 -7.54
N ILE A 9 -52.33 35.11 -8.57
CA ILE A 9 -51.14 34.45 -9.12
C ILE A 9 -49.98 34.48 -8.11
N LEU A 10 -49.75 35.58 -7.39
CA LEU A 10 -48.76 35.67 -6.32
C LEU A 10 -49.09 34.77 -5.12
N ILE A 11 -50.37 34.70 -4.73
CA ILE A 11 -50.84 33.78 -3.68
C ILE A 11 -50.71 32.33 -4.16
N PHE A 12 -51.01 32.04 -5.43
CA PHE A 12 -50.85 30.71 -6.01
C PHE A 12 -49.37 30.30 -6.11
N ILE A 13 -48.47 31.24 -6.44
CA ILE A 13 -47.01 31.03 -6.43
C ILE A 13 -46.48 30.85 -4.99
N CYS A 14 -47.08 31.51 -3.99
CA CYS A 14 -46.77 31.27 -2.57
C CYS A 14 -47.35 29.95 -2.03
N ILE A 15 -48.47 29.46 -2.57
CA ILE A 15 -49.06 28.15 -2.20
C ILE A 15 -48.30 27.00 -2.89
N ILE A 16 -47.64 27.26 -4.02
CA ILE A 16 -46.77 26.29 -4.73
C ILE A 16 -45.32 26.34 -4.23
N GLY A 17 -44.96 27.32 -3.38
CA GLY A 17 -43.61 27.46 -2.84
C GLY A 17 -43.41 26.65 -1.57
N PHE A 18 -42.51 25.66 -1.64
CA PHE A 18 -42.02 24.79 -0.57
C PHE A 18 -42.85 23.52 -0.30
N SER A 19 -43.15 22.73 -1.34
CA SER A 19 -43.31 21.29 -1.12
C SER A 19 -41.99 20.73 -0.59
N ILE A 20 -41.99 20.17 0.62
CA ILE A 20 -40.80 19.54 1.20
C ILE A 20 -40.29 18.48 0.24
N THR A 21 -39.00 18.51 -0.05
CA THR A 21 -38.37 17.52 -0.92
C THR A 21 -37.65 16.45 -0.11
N LYS A 22 -37.45 15.27 -0.70
CA LYS A 22 -36.67 14.20 -0.09
C LYS A 22 -35.23 14.62 0.19
N ASP A 23 -34.63 15.40 -0.72
CA ASP A 23 -33.26 15.88 -0.58
C ASP A 23 -33.12 16.87 0.58
N GLU A 24 -34.13 17.71 0.83
CA GLU A 24 -34.17 18.58 2.01
C GLU A 24 -34.24 17.76 3.31
N ILE A 25 -35.09 16.72 3.35
CA ILE A 25 -35.17 15.82 4.51
C ILE A 25 -33.83 15.10 4.74
N ILE A 26 -33.22 14.57 3.68
CA ILE A 26 -31.93 13.86 3.77
C ILE A 26 -30.83 14.82 4.23
N THR A 27 -30.79 16.04 3.70
CA THR A 27 -29.81 17.05 4.10
C THR A 27 -29.99 17.45 5.57
N MET A 28 -31.22 17.76 5.97
CA MET A 28 -31.56 18.06 7.36
C MET A 28 -31.21 16.91 8.30
N SER A 29 -31.39 15.65 7.86
CA SER A 29 -31.11 14.47 8.68
C SER A 29 -29.66 14.33 9.11
N LYS A 30 -28.72 14.97 8.39
CA LYS A 30 -27.29 14.96 8.73
C LYS A 30 -26.94 15.97 9.82
N GLU A 31 -27.79 16.99 10.01
CA GLU A 31 -27.59 18.07 10.97
C GLU A 31 -28.50 17.92 12.19
N ASP A 32 -29.81 17.77 11.96
CA ASP A 32 -30.83 17.56 12.99
C ASP A 32 -31.80 16.43 12.57
N PRO A 33 -31.54 15.18 12.97
CA PRO A 33 -32.43 14.05 12.70
C PRO A 33 -33.86 14.22 13.26
N LYS A 34 -34.05 14.98 14.34
CA LYS A 34 -35.39 15.20 14.91
C LYS A 34 -36.19 16.17 14.08
N GLU A 35 -35.55 17.21 13.58
CA GLU A 35 -36.22 18.14 12.67
C GLU A 35 -36.51 17.47 11.32
N ALA A 36 -35.55 16.71 10.79
CA ALA A 36 -35.76 15.90 9.59
C ALA A 36 -36.93 14.91 9.72
N TRP A 37 -37.14 14.34 10.92
CA TRP A 37 -38.28 13.47 11.19
C TRP A 37 -39.63 14.20 11.08
N LYS A 38 -39.71 15.46 11.53
CA LYS A 38 -40.94 16.25 11.38
C LYS A 38 -41.23 16.52 9.91
N LEU A 39 -40.22 16.96 9.15
CA LEU A 39 -40.33 17.19 7.71
C LEU A 39 -40.71 15.91 6.96
N TYR A 40 -40.17 14.76 7.39
CA TYR A 40 -40.56 13.46 6.86
C TYR A 40 -42.03 13.11 7.12
N LEU A 41 -42.55 13.36 8.33
CA LEU A 41 -43.97 13.10 8.62
C LEU A 41 -44.89 13.98 7.78
N GLU A 42 -44.52 15.25 7.55
CA GLU A 42 -45.25 16.14 6.64
C GLU A 42 -45.20 15.60 5.20
N TYR A 43 -44.03 15.19 4.73
CA TYR A 43 -43.86 14.59 3.40
C TYR A 43 -44.67 13.30 3.20
N VAL A 44 -44.79 12.45 4.23
CA VAL A 44 -45.62 11.22 4.17
C VAL A 44 -47.09 11.55 3.94
N LEU A 45 -47.60 12.65 4.53
CA LEU A 45 -49.00 13.06 4.36
C LEU A 45 -49.25 13.57 2.93
N ASP A 46 -48.28 14.29 2.37
CA ASP A 46 -48.39 14.87 1.02
C ASP A 46 -48.18 13.83 -0.09
N TYR A 47 -47.34 12.80 0.16
CA TYR A 47 -46.94 11.79 -0.83
C TYR A 47 -47.07 10.35 -0.32
N PRO A 48 -48.26 9.88 0.11
CA PRO A 48 -48.43 8.61 0.81
C PRO A 48 -48.13 7.35 -0.02
N THR A 49 -48.01 7.48 -1.34
CA THR A 49 -47.71 6.37 -2.27
C THR A 49 -46.23 6.30 -2.68
N ASP A 50 -45.37 7.16 -2.15
CA ASP A 50 -43.93 7.13 -2.44
C ASP A 50 -43.30 5.86 -1.83
N THR A 51 -42.69 5.05 -2.67
CA THR A 51 -42.10 3.75 -2.28
C THR A 51 -40.85 3.89 -1.42
N SER A 52 -40.24 5.08 -1.38
CA SER A 52 -39.05 5.37 -0.57
C SER A 52 -39.36 5.74 0.88
N LEU A 53 -40.64 5.97 1.25
CA LEU A 53 -41.01 6.39 2.60
C LEU A 53 -40.53 5.40 3.67
N GLU A 54 -40.69 4.10 3.42
CA GLU A 54 -40.31 3.09 4.41
C GLU A 54 -38.80 3.09 4.68
N SER A 55 -37.97 3.15 3.64
CA SER A 55 -36.51 3.19 3.80
C SER A 55 -36.04 4.49 4.44
N MET A 56 -36.61 5.63 4.03
CA MET A 56 -36.32 6.94 4.64
C MET A 56 -36.70 6.97 6.12
N GLY A 57 -37.89 6.49 6.48
CA GLY A 57 -38.34 6.44 7.87
C GLY A 57 -37.45 5.53 8.74
N LYS A 58 -37.03 4.38 8.20
CA LYS A 58 -36.06 3.49 8.87
C LYS A 58 -34.71 4.17 9.09
N GLU A 59 -34.17 4.83 8.07
CA GLU A 59 -32.90 5.56 8.15
C GLU A 59 -32.97 6.69 9.20
N LEU A 60 -34.01 7.52 9.16
CA LEU A 60 -34.21 8.60 10.12
C LEU A 60 -34.32 8.10 11.55
N LYS A 61 -35.08 7.02 11.78
CA LYS A 61 -35.23 6.43 13.11
C LYS A 61 -33.88 5.95 13.67
N VAL A 62 -33.02 5.38 12.83
CA VAL A 62 -31.65 4.99 13.22
C VAL A 62 -30.80 6.22 13.52
N LYS A 63 -30.86 7.27 12.69
CA LYS A 63 -30.13 8.52 12.98
C LYS A 63 -30.56 9.16 14.31
N ILE A 64 -31.86 9.14 14.62
CA ILE A 64 -32.40 9.65 15.89
C ILE A 64 -31.90 8.82 17.09
N SER A 65 -31.82 7.48 16.96
CA SER A 65 -31.34 6.63 18.06
C SER A 65 -29.86 6.86 18.38
N LEU A 66 -29.07 7.29 17.38
CA LEU A 66 -27.65 7.58 17.52
C LEU A 66 -27.35 8.95 18.16
N MET A 67 -28.34 9.86 18.26
CA MET A 67 -28.10 11.24 18.72
C MET A 67 -27.51 11.35 20.14
N ASN A 68 -27.71 10.33 20.97
CA ASN A 68 -27.23 10.32 22.35
C ASN A 68 -25.83 9.68 22.48
N ASP A 69 -25.22 9.20 21.39
CA ASP A 69 -23.85 8.67 21.37
C ASP A 69 -22.92 9.56 20.52
N PRO A 70 -22.18 10.50 21.14
CA PRO A 70 -21.27 11.40 20.43
C PRO A 70 -20.20 10.68 19.61
N ARG A 71 -19.78 9.47 20.03
CA ARG A 71 -18.77 8.65 19.34
C ARG A 71 -19.23 8.21 17.96
N LEU A 72 -20.53 8.07 17.76
CA LEU A 72 -21.16 7.62 16.51
C LEU A 72 -21.78 8.75 15.69
N SER A 73 -21.55 10.01 16.08
CA SER A 73 -22.08 11.19 15.39
C SER A 73 -21.70 11.26 13.90
N PHE A 74 -20.55 10.69 13.53
CA PHE A 74 -20.11 10.58 12.14
C PHE A 74 -21.04 9.72 11.27
N LEU A 75 -21.74 8.75 11.86
CA LEU A 75 -22.72 7.92 11.16
C LEU A 75 -23.95 8.74 10.76
N ILE A 76 -24.38 9.67 11.62
CA ILE A 76 -25.50 10.59 11.34
C ILE A 76 -25.15 11.49 10.14
N LYS A 77 -23.93 12.03 10.15
CA LYS A 77 -23.37 12.86 9.06
C LYS A 77 -23.07 12.07 7.78
N GLN A 78 -23.07 10.75 7.85
CA GLN A 78 -22.63 9.84 6.80
C GLN A 78 -21.19 10.16 6.32
N ASP A 79 -20.31 10.52 7.26
CA ASP A 79 -18.91 10.83 6.97
C ASP A 79 -18.09 9.54 6.80
N ILE A 80 -17.82 9.19 5.54
CA ILE A 80 -17.05 7.99 5.20
C ILE A 80 -15.59 8.07 5.65
N LYS A 81 -15.01 9.28 5.75
CA LYS A 81 -13.62 9.47 6.17
C LYS A 81 -13.50 9.20 7.66
N GLU A 82 -14.42 9.71 8.46
CA GLU A 82 -14.48 9.41 9.88
C GLU A 82 -14.82 7.94 10.14
N LEU A 83 -15.68 7.32 9.32
CA LEU A 83 -15.92 5.87 9.40
C LEU A 83 -14.62 5.07 9.18
N LYS A 84 -13.80 5.43 8.19
CA LYS A 84 -12.49 4.78 7.99
C LYS A 84 -11.59 4.93 9.21
N ASN A 85 -11.54 6.13 9.81
CA ASN A 85 -10.75 6.37 11.02
C ASN A 85 -11.27 5.57 12.22
N PHE A 86 -12.59 5.46 12.36
CA PHE A 86 -13.23 4.65 13.38
C PHE A 86 -12.84 3.17 13.23
N LEU A 87 -12.95 2.60 12.03
CA LEU A 87 -12.59 1.20 11.76
C LEU A 87 -11.08 0.92 11.86
N LYS A 88 -10.22 1.93 11.66
CA LYS A 88 -8.77 1.79 11.89
C LYS A 88 -8.45 1.56 13.37
N ASN A 89 -9.14 2.27 14.26
CA ASN A 89 -8.80 2.32 15.68
C ASN A 89 -9.70 1.47 16.59
N THR A 90 -10.83 0.97 16.07
CA THR A 90 -11.85 0.28 16.88
C THR A 90 -12.39 -0.96 16.17
N THR A 91 -13.02 -1.84 16.97
CA THR A 91 -13.78 -2.99 16.50
C THR A 91 -15.25 -2.75 16.82
N PRO A 92 -16.12 -2.56 15.82
CA PRO A 92 -17.53 -2.29 16.07
C PRO A 92 -18.26 -3.55 16.58
N SER A 93 -19.27 -3.35 17.41
CA SER A 93 -20.24 -4.38 17.82
C SER A 93 -21.16 -4.79 16.67
N ALA A 94 -21.83 -5.93 16.80
CA ALA A 94 -22.75 -6.42 15.76
C ALA A 94 -23.86 -5.42 15.41
N THR A 95 -24.43 -4.73 16.41
CA THR A 95 -25.45 -3.69 16.20
C THR A 95 -24.89 -2.48 15.46
N GLU A 96 -23.66 -2.06 15.76
CA GLU A 96 -23.02 -0.96 15.02
C GLU A 96 -22.72 -1.35 13.58
N ILE A 97 -22.33 -2.61 13.32
CA ILE A 97 -22.13 -3.12 11.97
C ILE A 97 -23.43 -3.05 11.16
N GLU A 98 -24.55 -3.49 11.75
CA GLU A 98 -25.87 -3.41 11.09
C GLU A 98 -26.25 -1.96 10.74
N ILE A 99 -26.05 -1.04 11.67
CA ILE A 99 -26.28 0.39 11.46
C ILE A 99 -25.37 0.95 10.36
N ILE A 100 -24.09 0.60 10.36
CA ILE A 100 -23.14 1.04 9.34
C ILE A 100 -23.58 0.55 7.96
N HIS A 101 -23.97 -0.71 7.83
CA HIS A 101 -24.48 -1.25 6.56
C HIS A 101 -25.73 -0.54 6.06
N GLN A 102 -26.63 -0.16 6.97
CA GLN A 102 -27.83 0.59 6.63
C GLN A 102 -27.51 2.02 6.16
N LEU A 103 -26.57 2.71 6.82
CA LEU A 103 -26.26 4.12 6.55
C LEU A 103 -25.22 4.32 5.43
N PHE A 104 -24.45 3.28 5.09
CA PHE A 104 -23.39 3.30 4.09
C PHE A 104 -23.50 2.10 3.13
N PRO A 105 -24.55 2.04 2.30
CA PRO A 105 -24.80 0.92 1.39
C PRO A 105 -23.66 0.68 0.38
N GLN A 106 -22.88 1.72 0.05
CA GLN A 106 -21.76 1.64 -0.89
C GLN A 106 -20.56 0.82 -0.39
N ILE A 107 -20.48 0.50 0.91
CA ILE A 107 -19.28 -0.14 1.48
C ILE A 107 -19.03 -1.52 0.89
N ASN A 108 -20.06 -2.34 0.69
CA ASN A 108 -19.90 -3.68 0.12
C ASN A 108 -19.31 -3.62 -1.29
N GLU A 109 -19.77 -2.69 -2.12
CA GLU A 109 -19.23 -2.47 -3.46
C GLU A 109 -17.79 -1.94 -3.42
N LEU A 110 -17.49 -1.00 -2.52
CA LEU A 110 -16.12 -0.50 -2.32
C LEU A 110 -15.15 -1.61 -1.89
N SER A 111 -15.58 -2.47 -0.95
CA SER A 111 -14.82 -3.63 -0.50
C SER A 111 -14.57 -4.61 -1.66
N LYS A 112 -15.59 -4.91 -2.45
CA LYS A 112 -15.49 -5.77 -3.64
C LYS A 112 -14.51 -5.21 -4.66
N ASN A 113 -14.69 -3.94 -5.05
CA ASN A 113 -13.82 -3.27 -6.01
C ASN A 113 -12.37 -3.17 -5.52
N THR A 114 -12.13 -3.09 -4.21
CA THR A 114 -10.77 -3.08 -3.66
C THR A 114 -10.02 -4.38 -3.95
N LEU A 115 -10.72 -5.50 -4.10
CA LEU A 115 -10.14 -6.81 -4.40
C LEU A 115 -10.14 -7.11 -5.91
N GLU A 116 -11.24 -6.81 -6.59
CA GLU A 116 -11.38 -7.09 -8.02
C GLU A 116 -10.71 -6.03 -8.91
N LYS A 117 -10.59 -4.79 -8.45
CA LYS A 117 -10.04 -3.65 -9.23
C LYS A 117 -9.19 -2.75 -8.31
N PRO A 118 -8.09 -3.28 -7.73
CA PRO A 118 -7.29 -2.54 -6.76
C PRO A 118 -6.64 -1.30 -7.38
N GLU A 119 -6.81 -0.16 -6.71
CA GLU A 119 -6.24 1.12 -7.12
C GLU A 119 -5.30 1.67 -6.05
N TYR A 120 -4.12 2.16 -6.47
CA TYR A 120 -3.07 2.57 -5.53
C TYR A 120 -3.54 3.63 -4.52
N GLY A 121 -4.30 4.62 -4.97
CA GLY A 121 -4.72 5.75 -4.13
C GLY A 121 -5.79 5.40 -3.09
N THR A 122 -6.53 4.31 -3.28
CA THR A 122 -7.70 3.98 -2.45
C THR A 122 -7.60 2.63 -1.75
N PHE A 123 -6.68 1.76 -2.17
CA PHE A 123 -6.56 0.38 -1.68
C PHE A 123 -6.48 0.27 -0.15
N LEU A 124 -5.49 0.92 0.49
CA LEU A 124 -5.30 0.83 1.94
C LEU A 124 -6.45 1.47 2.73
N ASP A 125 -7.11 2.47 2.14
CA ASP A 125 -8.21 3.16 2.80
C ASP A 125 -9.54 2.41 2.69
N ASN A 126 -9.74 1.65 1.61
CA ASN A 126 -10.97 0.90 1.41
C ASN A 126 -10.87 -0.54 1.93
N ILE A 127 -9.68 -1.14 1.97
CA ILE A 127 -9.52 -2.52 2.47
C ILE A 127 -9.93 -2.67 3.95
N ILE A 128 -9.92 -1.56 4.70
CA ILE A 128 -10.39 -1.53 6.10
C ILE A 128 -11.86 -1.94 6.23
N PHE A 129 -12.67 -1.70 5.20
CA PHE A 129 -14.09 -2.04 5.20
C PHE A 129 -14.32 -3.55 5.28
N LEU A 130 -13.36 -4.37 4.84
CA LEU A 130 -13.43 -5.82 5.04
C LEU A 130 -13.51 -6.21 6.52
N LYS A 131 -13.14 -5.35 7.49
CA LYS A 131 -13.39 -5.64 8.91
C LYS A 131 -14.87 -5.85 9.23
N ILE A 132 -15.77 -5.23 8.48
CA ILE A 132 -17.22 -5.24 8.73
C ILE A 132 -18.02 -5.83 7.56
N THR A 133 -17.38 -6.18 6.46
CA THR A 133 -18.02 -6.71 5.25
C THR A 133 -17.43 -8.05 4.83
N ASN A 134 -18.23 -8.86 4.15
CA ASN A 134 -17.78 -10.09 3.49
C ASN A 134 -18.34 -10.09 2.05
N PRO A 135 -17.75 -9.30 1.13
CA PRO A 135 -18.27 -9.16 -0.23
C PRO A 135 -18.14 -10.47 -1.01
N GLU A 136 -19.13 -10.75 -1.85
CA GLU A 136 -19.02 -11.79 -2.89
C GLU A 136 -18.10 -11.29 -4.02
N ILE A 137 -16.95 -11.93 -4.15
CA ILE A 137 -15.92 -11.61 -5.15
C ILE A 137 -15.78 -12.74 -6.15
N ASP A 138 -15.33 -12.42 -7.36
CA ASP A 138 -14.73 -13.41 -8.25
C ASP A 138 -13.27 -13.64 -7.81
N GLU A 139 -12.98 -14.79 -7.20
CA GLU A 139 -11.67 -15.09 -6.64
C GLU A 139 -10.59 -15.22 -7.72
N LYS A 140 -10.95 -15.60 -8.95
CA LYS A 140 -9.98 -15.73 -10.06
C LYS A 140 -9.58 -14.36 -10.58
N ILE A 141 -10.56 -13.49 -10.83
CA ILE A 141 -10.31 -12.12 -11.26
C ILE A 141 -9.56 -11.37 -10.16
N SER A 142 -9.99 -11.51 -8.90
CA SER A 142 -9.32 -10.90 -7.75
C SER A 142 -7.89 -11.39 -7.60
N ALA A 143 -7.63 -12.69 -7.74
CA ALA A 143 -6.29 -13.26 -7.66
C ALA A 143 -5.34 -12.68 -8.72
N GLN A 144 -5.79 -12.62 -9.97
CA GLN A 144 -5.03 -12.02 -11.06
C GLN A 144 -4.73 -10.54 -10.78
N ASN A 145 -5.76 -9.77 -10.42
CA ASN A 145 -5.64 -8.32 -10.27
C ASN A 145 -4.82 -7.94 -9.03
N LEU A 146 -4.98 -8.64 -7.91
CA LEU A 146 -4.15 -8.46 -6.72
C LEU A 146 -2.70 -8.86 -6.97
N THR A 147 -2.43 -9.98 -7.66
CA THR A 147 -1.06 -10.39 -7.99
C THR A 147 -0.35 -9.30 -8.79
N ASN A 148 -0.99 -8.82 -9.86
CA ASN A 148 -0.44 -7.76 -10.70
C ASN A 148 -0.29 -6.43 -9.95
N PHE A 149 -1.26 -6.10 -9.09
CA PHE A 149 -1.22 -4.91 -8.25
C PHE A 149 -0.06 -4.95 -7.26
N PHE A 150 0.17 -6.06 -6.57
CA PHE A 150 1.27 -6.20 -5.61
C PHE A 150 2.65 -6.29 -6.27
N LEU A 151 2.74 -6.85 -7.48
CA LEU A 151 3.97 -6.77 -8.27
C LEU A 151 4.34 -5.33 -8.60
N LYS A 152 3.35 -4.51 -8.96
CA LYS A 152 3.53 -3.10 -9.28
C LYS A 152 3.75 -2.25 -8.03
N TYR A 153 3.07 -2.57 -6.93
CA TYR A 153 3.09 -1.80 -5.68
C TYR A 153 3.35 -2.71 -4.47
N PRO A 154 4.59 -3.19 -4.28
CA PRO A 154 4.91 -4.16 -3.22
C PRO A 154 4.72 -3.64 -1.80
N THR A 155 4.63 -2.32 -1.63
CA THR A 155 4.34 -1.65 -0.36
C THR A 155 2.90 -1.86 0.11
N MET A 156 2.00 -2.29 -0.77
CA MET A 156 0.60 -2.55 -0.45
C MET A 156 0.39 -3.90 0.26
N LEU A 157 1.37 -4.79 0.22
CA LEU A 157 1.40 -6.02 1.02
C LEU A 157 1.84 -5.70 2.46
N THR A 158 0.97 -5.04 3.22
CA THR A 158 1.22 -4.72 4.62
C THR A 158 0.75 -5.85 5.54
N TYR A 159 1.21 -5.83 6.79
CA TYR A 159 0.73 -6.75 7.82
C TYR A 159 -0.80 -6.64 8.02
N ASP A 160 -1.34 -5.42 8.02
CA ASP A 160 -2.77 -5.19 8.21
C ASP A 160 -3.60 -5.81 7.08
N VAL A 161 -3.12 -5.72 5.84
CA VAL A 161 -3.78 -6.33 4.67
C VAL A 161 -3.83 -7.85 4.82
N ILE A 162 -2.71 -8.48 5.21
CA ILE A 162 -2.64 -9.92 5.47
C ILE A 162 -3.64 -10.30 6.57
N ASN A 163 -3.61 -9.58 7.70
CA ASN A 163 -4.45 -9.89 8.85
C ASN A 163 -5.95 -9.76 8.54
N ILE A 164 -6.36 -8.66 7.90
CA ILE A 164 -7.76 -8.43 7.51
C ILE A 164 -8.24 -9.52 6.55
N LEU A 165 -7.43 -9.83 5.53
CA LEU A 165 -7.81 -10.82 4.54
C LEU A 165 -7.85 -12.22 5.14
N SER A 166 -6.90 -12.63 5.97
CA SER A 166 -6.86 -13.99 6.56
C SER A 166 -8.10 -14.38 7.38
N GLN A 167 -8.93 -13.39 7.75
CA GLN A 167 -10.15 -13.57 8.54
C GLN A 167 -11.42 -13.64 7.67
N LYS A 168 -11.31 -13.64 6.34
CA LYS A 168 -12.49 -13.70 5.44
C LYS A 168 -12.81 -15.13 5.02
N ASP A 169 -14.06 -15.38 4.63
CA ASP A 169 -14.48 -16.71 4.21
C ASP A 169 -13.86 -17.10 2.86
N PHE A 170 -13.76 -16.16 1.92
CA PHE A 170 -13.16 -16.36 0.60
C PHE A 170 -11.62 -16.49 0.60
N SER A 171 -10.95 -16.35 1.76
CA SER A 171 -9.49 -16.20 1.83
C SER A 171 -8.72 -17.39 1.30
N LYS A 172 -9.20 -18.61 1.60
CA LYS A 172 -8.55 -19.85 1.18
C LYS A 172 -8.61 -20.00 -0.33
N ASP A 173 -9.76 -19.74 -0.92
CA ASP A 173 -9.97 -19.81 -2.36
C ASP A 173 -9.22 -18.70 -3.08
N LEU A 174 -9.23 -17.47 -2.54
CA LEU A 174 -8.41 -16.38 -3.06
C LEU A 174 -6.91 -16.72 -3.04
N GLY A 175 -6.41 -17.21 -1.91
CA GLY A 175 -5.01 -17.62 -1.77
C GLY A 175 -4.63 -18.75 -2.74
N TYR A 176 -5.49 -19.78 -2.86
CA TYR A 176 -5.32 -20.84 -3.86
C TYR A 176 -5.23 -20.28 -5.28
N ASN A 177 -6.16 -19.38 -5.65
CA ASN A 177 -6.19 -18.81 -7.00
C ASN A 177 -4.99 -17.89 -7.27
N ILE A 178 -4.45 -17.19 -6.28
CA ILE A 178 -3.21 -16.40 -6.41
C ILE A 178 -2.03 -17.33 -6.72
N LEU A 179 -1.85 -18.38 -5.93
CA LEU A 179 -0.76 -19.33 -6.14
C LEU A 179 -0.86 -20.02 -7.50
N LYS A 180 -2.08 -20.45 -7.85
CA LYS A 180 -2.37 -21.05 -9.16
C LYS A 180 -2.07 -20.07 -10.30
N TYR A 181 -2.53 -18.82 -10.22
CA TYR A 181 -2.25 -17.79 -11.22
C TYR A 181 -0.75 -17.59 -11.44
N ILE A 182 0.03 -17.54 -10.35
CA ILE A 182 1.50 -17.43 -10.43
C ILE A 182 2.11 -18.63 -11.16
N VAL A 183 1.65 -19.85 -10.86
CA VAL A 183 2.17 -21.08 -11.50
C VAL A 183 1.73 -21.20 -12.96
N ASP A 184 0.50 -20.81 -13.29
CA ASP A 184 -0.01 -20.88 -14.66
C ASP A 184 0.66 -19.83 -15.58
N ASN A 185 1.32 -18.82 -15.00
CA ASN A 185 1.93 -17.69 -15.73
C ASN A 185 3.44 -17.55 -15.52
N ILE A 186 4.14 -18.64 -15.18
CA ILE A 186 5.58 -18.65 -14.87
C ILE A 186 6.43 -17.93 -15.93
N GLU A 187 6.10 -18.14 -17.21
CA GLU A 187 6.86 -17.58 -18.33
C GLU A 187 6.82 -16.05 -18.39
N ASN A 188 5.77 -15.43 -17.83
CA ASN A 188 5.55 -13.99 -17.84
C ASN A 188 6.36 -13.24 -16.76
N PHE A 189 7.01 -13.96 -15.85
CA PHE A 189 7.75 -13.37 -14.76
C PHE A 189 9.26 -13.29 -15.04
N GLU A 190 9.83 -12.13 -14.74
CA GLU A 190 11.26 -11.90 -14.83
C GLU A 190 11.97 -12.18 -13.51
N GLU A 191 13.23 -12.61 -13.60
CA GLU A 191 14.04 -12.99 -12.44
C GLU A 191 14.19 -11.85 -11.42
N VAL A 192 14.12 -10.59 -11.87
CA VAL A 192 14.14 -9.40 -11.00
C VAL A 192 12.89 -9.28 -10.12
N GLN A 193 11.77 -9.91 -10.51
CA GLN A 193 10.50 -9.88 -9.78
C GLN A 193 10.40 -10.99 -8.74
N TYR A 194 11.29 -11.99 -8.78
CA TYR A 194 11.22 -13.17 -7.91
C TYR A 194 11.14 -12.86 -6.40
N PRO A 195 11.88 -11.86 -5.85
CA PRO A 195 11.72 -11.48 -4.45
C PRO A 195 10.30 -11.01 -4.09
N ILE A 196 9.67 -10.22 -4.96
CA ILE A 196 8.29 -9.74 -4.74
C ILE A 196 7.28 -10.85 -4.97
N LEU A 197 7.47 -11.69 -5.99
CA LEU A 197 6.64 -12.88 -6.20
C LEU A 197 6.65 -13.80 -4.99
N ASN A 198 7.82 -14.05 -4.39
CA ASN A 198 7.90 -14.86 -3.18
C ASN A 198 7.13 -14.23 -2.00
N ARG A 199 7.14 -12.89 -1.87
CA ARG A 199 6.30 -12.20 -0.87
C ARG A 199 4.81 -12.36 -1.15
N ILE A 200 4.38 -12.38 -2.42
CA ILE A 200 2.99 -12.63 -2.80
C ILE A 200 2.60 -14.08 -2.50
N VAL A 201 3.51 -15.04 -2.74
CA VAL A 201 3.32 -16.45 -2.37
C VAL A 201 3.15 -16.60 -0.86
N GLU A 202 4.05 -16.02 -0.06
CA GLU A 202 3.92 -16.01 1.40
C GLU A 202 2.62 -15.36 1.87
N PHE A 203 2.18 -14.27 1.21
CA PHE A 203 0.90 -13.64 1.48
C PHE A 203 -0.26 -14.62 1.22
N ALA A 204 -0.28 -15.26 0.05
CA ALA A 204 -1.32 -16.21 -0.33
C ALA A 204 -1.39 -17.41 0.64
N GLU A 205 -0.23 -17.91 1.09
CA GLU A 205 -0.13 -18.95 2.13
C GLU A 205 -0.66 -18.45 3.48
N LYS A 206 -0.30 -17.22 3.89
CA LYS A 206 -0.73 -16.62 5.17
C LYS A 206 -2.24 -16.36 5.24
N ILE A 207 -2.90 -16.11 4.11
CA ILE A 207 -4.37 -16.00 4.06
C ILE A 207 -5.06 -17.37 3.94
N GLY A 208 -4.30 -18.47 3.96
CA GLY A 208 -4.82 -19.84 4.00
C GLY A 208 -4.85 -20.57 2.66
N GLY A 209 -4.27 -19.98 1.60
CA GLY A 209 -4.12 -20.62 0.31
C GLY A 209 -3.12 -21.79 0.37
N THR A 210 -3.42 -22.86 -0.37
CA THR A 210 -2.49 -24.00 -0.50
C THR A 210 -2.39 -24.42 -1.95
N PHE A 211 -1.18 -24.51 -2.50
CA PHE A 211 -0.95 -24.98 -3.86
C PHE A 211 0.46 -25.56 -3.96
N THR A 212 0.59 -26.84 -4.29
CA THR A 212 1.90 -27.49 -4.40
C THR A 212 2.41 -27.40 -5.83
N SER A 213 3.57 -26.78 -6.02
CA SER A 213 4.26 -26.74 -7.32
C SER A 213 5.76 -26.72 -7.13
N LYS A 214 6.48 -27.41 -8.02
CA LYS A 214 7.94 -27.34 -8.07
C LYS A 214 8.41 -25.89 -8.27
N TYR A 215 7.70 -25.11 -9.07
CA TYR A 215 8.02 -23.70 -9.31
C TYR A 215 8.03 -22.88 -8.02
N LEU A 216 7.00 -23.03 -7.18
CA LEU A 216 6.90 -22.28 -5.91
C LEU A 216 8.01 -22.69 -4.94
N SER A 217 8.34 -23.98 -4.88
CA SER A 217 9.48 -24.47 -4.10
C SER A 217 10.82 -23.91 -4.59
N ASP A 218 11.03 -23.90 -5.90
CA ASP A 218 12.24 -23.37 -6.52
C ASP A 218 12.33 -21.84 -6.34
N LEU A 219 11.22 -21.11 -6.42
CA LEU A 219 11.16 -19.67 -6.17
C LEU A 219 11.60 -19.32 -4.75
N LYS A 220 11.11 -20.07 -3.76
CA LYS A 220 11.51 -19.87 -2.36
C LYS A 220 13.01 -20.12 -2.15
N LYS A 221 13.53 -21.23 -2.66
CA LYS A 221 14.97 -21.55 -2.61
C LYS A 221 15.82 -20.49 -3.31
N TYR A 222 15.35 -20.00 -4.45
CA TYR A 222 16.01 -18.92 -5.19
C TYR A 222 16.14 -17.67 -4.32
N VAL A 223 15.05 -17.23 -3.67
CA VAL A 223 15.06 -16.02 -2.84
C VAL A 223 15.92 -16.20 -1.59
N GLU A 224 15.82 -17.35 -0.93
CA GLU A 224 16.68 -17.72 0.21
C GLU A 224 18.17 -17.66 -0.15
N LEU A 225 18.55 -18.25 -1.29
CA LEU A 225 19.92 -18.21 -1.77
C LEU A 225 20.33 -16.80 -2.22
N SER A 226 19.47 -16.06 -2.91
CA SER A 226 19.76 -14.68 -3.31
C SER A 226 20.02 -13.77 -2.12
N ASN A 227 19.32 -13.99 -1.00
CA ASN A 227 19.52 -13.25 0.25
C ASN A 227 20.84 -13.64 0.91
N SER A 228 21.14 -14.93 1.05
CA SER A 228 22.40 -15.38 1.65
C SER A 228 23.63 -14.93 0.85
N LEU A 229 23.54 -14.84 -0.47
CA LEU A 229 24.60 -14.28 -1.31
C LEU A 229 24.81 -12.77 -1.14
N ASN A 230 23.84 -12.03 -0.58
CA ASN A 230 24.00 -10.61 -0.27
C ASN A 230 24.55 -10.37 1.15
N GLU A 231 24.56 -11.39 2.01
CA GLU A 231 25.17 -11.34 3.34
C GLU A 231 26.71 -11.46 3.24
N THR A 232 27.44 -10.99 4.26
CA THR A 232 28.91 -10.95 4.26
C THR A 232 29.53 -12.31 3.92
N SER A 233 30.47 -12.32 2.98
CA SER A 233 31.04 -13.50 2.30
C SER A 233 31.73 -14.55 3.18
N GLU A 234 31.83 -14.34 4.48
CA GLU A 234 32.62 -15.19 5.39
C GLU A 234 31.97 -16.55 5.71
N ASN A 235 30.68 -16.75 5.43
CA ASN A 235 29.96 -18.00 5.77
C ASN A 235 29.21 -18.68 4.61
N ILE A 236 29.48 -18.29 3.35
CA ILE A 236 28.76 -18.85 2.20
C ILE A 236 29.44 -20.15 1.74
N ASP A 237 28.74 -21.27 1.87
CA ASP A 237 29.13 -22.53 1.22
C ASP A 237 28.87 -22.45 -0.30
N ILE A 238 29.93 -22.10 -1.03
CA ILE A 238 29.92 -21.90 -2.48
C ILE A 238 29.50 -23.18 -3.22
N ASN A 239 29.91 -24.36 -2.77
CA ASN A 239 29.59 -25.62 -3.42
C ASN A 239 28.11 -25.93 -3.28
N LYS A 240 27.55 -25.74 -2.08
CA LYS A 240 26.12 -25.87 -1.83
C LYS A 240 25.30 -24.84 -2.62
N ALA A 241 25.78 -23.59 -2.70
CA ALA A 241 25.15 -22.55 -3.52
C ALA A 241 25.11 -22.96 -5.00
N LYS A 242 26.22 -23.43 -5.56
CA LYS A 242 26.31 -23.89 -6.95
C LYS A 242 25.35 -25.05 -7.23
N LEU A 243 25.36 -26.09 -6.39
CA LEU A 243 24.45 -27.23 -6.51
C LEU A 243 22.98 -26.80 -6.43
N THR A 244 22.66 -25.84 -5.55
CA THR A 244 21.30 -25.30 -5.45
C THR A 244 20.90 -24.62 -6.75
N ILE A 245 21.75 -23.76 -7.31
CA ILE A 245 21.51 -23.08 -8.60
C ILE A 245 21.31 -24.12 -9.71
N GLU A 246 22.18 -25.11 -9.84
CA GLU A 246 22.07 -26.14 -10.88
C GLU A 246 20.72 -26.87 -10.84
N ASN A 247 20.19 -27.15 -9.65
CA ASN A 247 18.94 -27.86 -9.45
C ASN A 247 17.67 -27.02 -9.63
N LEU A 248 17.76 -25.69 -9.67
CA LEU A 248 16.60 -24.82 -9.94
C LEU A 248 16.14 -24.97 -11.39
N SER A 249 14.83 -25.16 -11.58
CA SER A 249 14.17 -25.20 -12.90
C SER A 249 13.74 -23.84 -13.44
N ILE A 250 13.95 -22.77 -12.67
CA ILE A 250 13.53 -21.39 -13.01
C ILE A 250 14.70 -20.57 -13.56
N LYS A 251 14.41 -19.37 -14.10
CA LYS A 251 15.44 -18.43 -14.56
C LYS A 251 16.41 -18.12 -13.40
N LYS A 252 17.71 -18.18 -13.66
CA LYS A 252 18.75 -18.14 -12.61
C LYS A 252 20.00 -17.38 -13.02
N TYR A 253 19.88 -16.52 -14.03
CA TYR A 253 20.99 -15.77 -14.60
C TYR A 253 21.58 -14.78 -13.59
N ASN A 254 20.73 -14.00 -12.92
CA ASN A 254 21.16 -13.05 -11.89
C ASN A 254 21.82 -13.77 -10.72
N LEU A 255 21.26 -14.90 -10.30
CA LEU A 255 21.82 -15.69 -9.19
C LEU A 255 23.20 -16.28 -9.53
N SER A 256 23.34 -16.79 -10.75
CA SER A 256 24.61 -17.31 -11.27
C SER A 256 25.66 -16.21 -11.36
N SER A 257 25.29 -15.05 -11.92
CA SER A 257 26.17 -13.88 -12.03
C SER A 257 26.62 -13.36 -10.66
N LYS A 258 25.72 -13.33 -9.66
CA LYS A 258 26.08 -12.96 -8.28
C LYS A 258 27.13 -13.91 -7.70
N LEU A 259 26.95 -15.22 -7.86
CA LEU A 259 27.90 -16.22 -7.36
C LEU A 259 29.27 -16.09 -8.05
N GLU A 260 29.30 -15.89 -9.36
CA GLU A 260 30.54 -15.67 -10.13
C GLU A 260 31.29 -14.41 -9.66
N ASN A 261 30.59 -13.32 -9.36
CA ASN A 261 31.21 -12.11 -8.83
C ASN A 261 31.86 -12.35 -7.46
N ILE A 262 31.23 -13.14 -6.59
CA ILE A 262 31.79 -13.52 -5.29
C ILE A 262 33.04 -14.40 -5.47
N LEU A 263 33.00 -15.36 -6.38
CA LEU A 263 34.14 -16.21 -6.75
C LEU A 263 35.32 -15.39 -7.29
N ASN A 264 35.06 -14.45 -8.20
CA ASN A 264 36.09 -13.60 -8.77
C ASN A 264 36.73 -12.66 -7.74
N ASN A 265 35.93 -12.17 -6.78
CA ASN A 265 36.42 -11.30 -5.71
C ASN A 265 37.24 -12.08 -4.67
N THR A 266 36.85 -13.30 -4.31
CA THR A 266 37.63 -14.17 -3.42
C THR A 266 38.95 -14.60 -4.06
N GLN A 267 38.96 -14.89 -5.37
CA GLN A 267 40.20 -15.17 -6.10
C GLN A 267 41.13 -13.95 -6.20
N LYS A 268 40.60 -12.75 -6.47
CA LYS A 268 41.40 -11.51 -6.51
C LYS A 268 41.98 -11.12 -5.14
N ALA A 269 41.27 -11.41 -4.05
CA ALA A 269 41.80 -11.25 -2.69
C ALA A 269 42.99 -12.18 -2.44
N ASN A 270 42.89 -13.45 -2.85
CA ASN A 270 44.00 -14.42 -2.74
C ASN A 270 45.22 -14.09 -3.64
N ILE A 271 45.02 -13.41 -4.78
CA ILE A 271 46.13 -13.02 -5.69
C ILE A 271 46.86 -11.75 -5.21
N LYS A 272 46.16 -10.83 -4.52
CA LYS A 272 46.77 -9.62 -3.97
C LYS A 272 47.71 -9.88 -2.79
N ASP A 273 47.56 -11.01 -2.11
CA ASP A 273 48.46 -11.44 -1.04
C ASP A 273 49.77 -12.08 -1.56
N LEU A 274 49.87 -12.36 -2.87
CA LEU A 274 51.03 -13.04 -3.47
C LEU A 274 51.86 -12.18 -4.42
N SER A 275 51.51 -10.90 -4.61
CA SER A 275 52.21 -10.03 -5.57
C SER A 275 52.34 -8.59 -5.10
N GLN A 276 53.26 -8.35 -4.15
CA GLN A 276 53.91 -7.06 -4.00
C GLN A 276 55.43 -7.19 -4.16
N LYS A 277 55.90 -7.07 -5.41
CA LYS A 277 57.24 -6.56 -5.70
C LYS A 277 57.32 -5.97 -7.12
N THR A 278 57.81 -4.74 -7.20
CA THR A 278 58.41 -4.02 -8.36
C THR A 278 57.49 -3.72 -9.56
N SER A 279 57.53 -2.58 -10.24
CA SER A 279 58.32 -1.35 -10.14
C SER A 279 57.71 -0.31 -11.10
N THR A 280 57.95 0.95 -10.79
CA THR A 280 57.82 2.15 -11.66
C THR A 280 58.45 2.00 -13.05
N SER A 281 57.81 2.60 -14.07
CA SER A 281 58.52 3.41 -15.08
C SER A 281 57.58 4.36 -15.82
N GLN A 282 58.12 5.54 -16.11
CA GLN A 282 57.56 6.69 -16.81
C GLN A 282 57.41 6.45 -18.32
N ASN A 283 56.46 7.11 -19.00
CA ASN A 283 56.77 8.25 -19.88
C ASN A 283 55.57 8.80 -20.69
N SER A 284 55.49 10.13 -20.66
CA SER A 284 55.31 11.08 -21.77
C SER A 284 54.00 11.20 -22.59
N SER A 285 53.57 12.47 -22.63
CA SER A 285 52.80 13.17 -23.67
C SER A 285 51.29 12.98 -23.73
N ASN A 286 50.55 13.92 -23.12
CA ASN A 286 49.60 14.82 -23.82
C ASN A 286 48.97 15.79 -22.81
N ASN A 287 49.56 16.98 -22.66
CA ASN A 287 49.23 17.96 -21.60
C ASN A 287 47.89 18.71 -21.79
N THR A 288 47.06 18.33 -22.76
CA THR A 288 45.69 18.86 -22.91
C THR A 288 44.63 17.94 -22.30
N ASN A 289 44.92 16.65 -22.10
CA ASN A 289 43.96 15.70 -21.51
C ASN A 289 44.01 15.67 -19.99
N TYR A 290 45.18 15.88 -19.36
CA TYR A 290 45.28 15.86 -17.89
C TYR A 290 44.57 17.02 -17.23
N ILE A 291 44.61 18.22 -17.82
CA ILE A 291 43.87 19.38 -17.31
C ILE A 291 42.37 19.15 -17.45
N MET A 292 41.92 18.60 -18.58
CA MET A 292 40.51 18.24 -18.79
C MET A 292 40.04 17.14 -17.83
N ILE A 293 40.85 16.09 -17.61
CA ILE A 293 40.59 15.01 -16.64
C ILE A 293 40.59 15.55 -15.21
N LEU A 294 41.51 16.45 -14.87
CA LEU A 294 41.58 17.11 -13.56
C LEU A 294 40.34 17.98 -13.33
N LEU A 295 39.88 18.70 -14.36
CA LEU A 295 38.68 19.55 -14.29
C LEU A 295 37.40 18.70 -14.19
N LEU A 296 37.36 17.55 -14.87
CA LEU A 296 36.28 16.55 -14.76
C LEU A 296 36.27 15.88 -13.38
N LEU A 297 37.44 15.57 -12.81
CA LEU A 297 37.57 15.07 -11.44
C LEU A 297 37.13 16.12 -10.42
N LEU A 298 37.52 17.38 -10.61
CA LEU A 298 37.12 18.48 -9.75
C LEU A 298 35.60 18.71 -9.82
N LEU A 299 35.02 18.65 -11.02
CA LEU A 299 33.58 18.72 -11.23
C LEU A 299 32.85 17.53 -10.59
N ALA A 300 33.38 16.32 -10.74
CA ALA A 300 32.83 15.13 -10.09
C ALA A 300 32.88 15.24 -8.55
N ILE A 301 33.96 15.80 -7.99
CA ILE A 301 34.09 16.07 -6.55
C ILE A 301 33.03 17.08 -6.09
N ILE A 302 32.79 18.15 -6.87
CA ILE A 302 31.75 19.14 -6.58
C ILE A 302 30.36 18.51 -6.64
N VAL A 303 30.08 17.70 -7.66
CA VAL A 303 28.79 17.01 -7.84
C VAL A 303 28.52 16.02 -6.70
N VAL A 304 29.53 15.24 -6.28
CA VAL A 304 29.44 14.30 -5.15
C VAL A 304 29.37 15.01 -3.79
N SER A 305 29.71 16.30 -3.73
CA SER A 305 29.56 17.10 -2.49
C SER A 305 28.10 17.39 -2.15
N PHE A 306 27.19 17.37 -3.13
CA PHE A 306 25.76 17.55 -2.89
C PHE A 306 25.16 16.32 -2.19
N LYS A 307 24.50 16.54 -1.04
CA LYS A 307 23.96 15.46 -0.20
C LYS A 307 22.99 14.54 -0.95
N LEU A 308 22.11 15.09 -1.79
CA LEU A 308 21.15 14.34 -2.61
C LEU A 308 21.85 13.44 -3.63
N VAL A 309 22.81 14.00 -4.38
CA VAL A 309 23.59 13.25 -5.37
C VAL A 309 24.38 12.14 -4.68
N ARG A 310 25.02 12.45 -3.56
CA ARG A 310 25.76 11.46 -2.76
C ARG A 310 24.87 10.36 -2.20
N PHE A 311 23.64 10.68 -1.80
CA PHE A 311 22.65 9.68 -1.39
C PHE A 311 22.33 8.72 -2.55
N TYR A 312 21.93 9.24 -3.71
CA TYR A 312 21.59 8.41 -4.86
C TYR A 312 22.78 7.57 -5.33
N LEU A 313 24.00 8.13 -5.32
CA LEU A 313 25.22 7.41 -5.62
C LEU A 313 25.41 6.19 -4.69
N PHE A 314 25.33 6.38 -3.38
CA PHE A 314 25.45 5.27 -2.44
C PHE A 314 24.30 4.26 -2.51
N TYR A 315 23.09 4.73 -2.83
CA TYR A 315 21.93 3.86 -3.00
C TYR A 315 22.08 2.93 -4.22
N ILE A 316 22.46 3.49 -5.37
CA ILE A 316 22.67 2.74 -6.63
C ILE A 316 23.84 1.76 -6.50
N LEU A 317 24.90 2.14 -5.76
CA LEU A 317 26.05 1.28 -5.49
C LEU A 317 25.77 0.18 -4.43
N GLY A 318 24.55 0.10 -3.89
CA GLY A 318 24.17 -0.89 -2.88
C GLY A 318 24.77 -0.65 -1.48
N LEU A 319 25.39 0.50 -1.25
CA LEU A 319 25.97 0.90 0.04
C LEU A 319 24.89 1.45 0.99
N LYS A 320 23.89 0.63 1.27
CA LYS A 320 22.64 1.02 1.94
C LYS A 320 22.84 1.70 3.30
N LYS A 321 23.76 1.20 4.13
CA LYS A 321 24.13 1.83 5.42
C LYS A 321 24.66 3.26 5.25
N MET A 322 25.45 3.51 4.21
CA MET A 322 25.97 4.85 3.91
C MET A 322 24.89 5.75 3.31
N ALA A 323 24.04 5.20 2.43
CA ALA A 323 22.88 5.90 1.89
C ALA A 323 21.95 6.39 3.00
N ALA A 324 21.60 5.51 3.95
CA ALA A 324 20.79 5.86 5.12
C ALA A 324 21.45 6.96 5.96
N LYS A 325 22.77 6.86 6.22
CA LYS A 325 23.50 7.89 6.98
C LYS A 325 23.55 9.26 6.28
N VAL A 326 23.64 9.28 4.95
CA VAL A 326 23.59 10.53 4.17
C VAL A 326 22.18 11.10 4.13
N TYR A 327 21.18 10.24 3.94
CA TYR A 327 19.77 10.62 3.90
C TYR A 327 19.28 11.15 5.24
N LYS A 328 19.77 10.60 6.37
CA LYS A 328 19.51 11.16 7.71
C LYS A 328 19.84 12.67 7.76
N LYS A 329 20.99 13.07 7.21
CA LYS A 329 21.40 14.49 7.16
C LYS A 329 20.53 15.37 6.24
N ILE A 330 19.65 14.77 5.46
CA ILE A 330 18.61 15.44 4.65
C ILE A 330 17.34 15.58 5.49
N VAL A 331 16.95 14.53 6.22
CA VAL A 331 15.82 14.56 7.18
C VAL A 331 16.06 15.54 8.32
N ASP A 332 17.29 15.58 8.88
CA ASP A 332 17.66 16.51 9.96
C ASP A 332 17.45 18.00 9.59
N LYS A 333 17.37 18.34 8.29
CA LYS A 333 17.10 19.71 7.82
C LYS A 333 15.60 20.05 7.75
N ASP A 334 14.74 19.04 7.76
CA ASP A 334 13.30 19.18 7.67
C ASP A 334 12.62 18.12 8.55
N PRO A 335 12.67 18.30 9.88
CA PRO A 335 12.34 17.26 10.86
C PRO A 335 10.84 16.98 11.02
N LEU A 336 9.98 17.73 10.34
CA LEU A 336 8.52 17.56 10.39
C LEU A 336 7.97 16.91 9.12
N ASN A 337 8.85 16.61 8.16
CA ASN A 337 8.43 16.05 6.88
C ASN A 337 8.26 14.53 6.97
N GLU A 338 7.01 14.11 7.02
CA GLU A 338 6.62 12.71 7.15
C GLU A 338 7.21 11.82 6.04
N GLU A 339 7.22 12.30 4.80
CA GLU A 339 7.73 11.52 3.66
C GLU A 339 9.23 11.22 3.81
N LYS A 340 9.99 12.20 4.31
CA LYS A 340 11.43 12.05 4.56
C LYS A 340 11.72 11.09 5.71
N HIS A 341 10.95 11.14 6.80
CA HIS A 341 11.08 10.20 7.91
C HIS A 341 10.70 8.78 7.48
N LEU A 342 9.64 8.61 6.68
CA LEU A 342 9.27 7.31 6.11
C LEU A 342 10.37 6.75 5.20
N LYS A 343 10.91 7.59 4.31
CA LYS A 343 11.99 7.18 3.43
C LYS A 343 13.26 6.80 4.21
N LEU A 344 13.56 7.50 5.31
CA LEU A 344 14.68 7.16 6.18
C LEU A 344 14.47 5.84 6.93
N ALA A 345 13.26 5.59 7.42
CA ALA A 345 12.91 4.31 8.07
C ALA A 345 13.11 3.13 7.10
N GLN A 346 12.62 3.27 5.86
CA GLN A 346 12.81 2.27 4.80
C GLN A 346 14.28 2.05 4.48
N LEU A 347 15.08 3.12 4.38
CA LEU A 347 16.53 3.01 4.15
C LEU A 347 17.25 2.28 5.30
N TYR A 348 16.78 2.44 6.54
CA TYR A 348 17.30 1.68 7.67
C TYR A 348 16.92 0.20 7.59
N GLU A 349 15.68 -0.15 7.24
CA GLU A 349 15.26 -1.55 7.03
C GLU A 349 16.07 -2.21 5.91
N GLU A 350 16.19 -1.54 4.76
CA GLU A 350 16.97 -2.05 3.64
C GLU A 350 18.46 -2.26 4.00
N ALA A 351 18.96 -1.49 4.96
CA ALA A 351 20.32 -1.59 5.50
C ALA A 351 20.47 -2.59 6.67
N GLY A 352 19.39 -3.26 7.08
CA GLY A 352 19.35 -4.21 8.21
C GLY A 352 19.42 -3.55 9.58
N MET A 353 19.07 -2.26 9.68
CA MET A 353 19.14 -1.44 10.91
C MET A 353 17.76 -1.26 11.55
N TYR A 354 17.12 -2.37 11.92
CA TYR A 354 15.71 -2.39 12.33
C TYR A 354 15.41 -1.52 13.55
N ASP A 355 16.31 -1.43 14.54
CA ASP A 355 16.12 -0.57 15.72
C ASP A 355 15.96 0.90 15.33
N LYS A 356 16.76 1.37 14.36
CA LYS A 356 16.69 2.76 13.87
C LYS A 356 15.48 2.98 12.97
N ALA A 357 15.08 1.98 12.20
CA ALA A 357 13.83 2.05 11.44
C ALA A 357 12.64 2.23 12.38
N LEU A 358 12.60 1.48 13.49
CA LEU A 358 11.56 1.57 14.49
C LEU A 358 11.52 2.95 15.18
N GLU A 359 12.68 3.53 15.49
CA GLU A 359 12.78 4.91 15.99
C GLU A 359 12.13 5.92 15.04
N GLU A 360 12.43 5.84 13.74
CA GLU A 360 11.86 6.73 12.73
C GLU A 360 10.34 6.51 12.55
N TYR A 361 9.86 5.26 12.60
CA TYR A 361 8.42 4.98 12.61
C TYR A 361 7.70 5.56 13.84
N ASN A 362 8.36 5.55 15.00
CA ASN A 362 7.83 6.17 16.21
C ASN A 362 7.84 7.71 16.14
N ILE A 363 8.76 8.30 15.38
CA ILE A 363 8.73 9.74 15.08
C ILE A 363 7.54 10.06 14.17
N LEU A 364 7.29 9.27 13.12
CA LEU A 364 6.11 9.43 12.25
C LEU A 364 4.79 9.38 13.00
N LYS A 365 4.66 8.45 13.96
CA LYS A 365 3.47 8.37 14.83
C LYS A 365 3.27 9.63 15.67
N ARG A 366 4.36 10.29 16.10
CA ARG A 366 4.33 11.52 16.90
C ARG A 366 4.06 12.77 16.06
N ILE A 367 4.49 12.80 14.79
CA ILE A 367 4.20 13.93 13.88
C ILE A 367 2.71 13.98 13.51
N LYS A 368 2.02 12.83 13.51
CA LYS A 368 0.59 12.71 13.16
C LYS A 368 -0.38 13.03 14.30
N ILE A 369 0.13 13.35 15.49
CA ILE A 369 -0.64 13.82 16.66
C ILE A 369 -0.45 15.32 16.74
#